data_AF-J7ZVG2-F1
#
_entry.id   AF-J7ZVG2-F1
#
_cell.length_a   1.000
_cell.length_b   1.000
_cell.length_c   1.000
_cell.angle_alpha   90.00
_cell.angle_beta   90.00
_cell.angle_gamma   90.00
#
_symmetry.space_group_name_H-M   'P 1'
#
loop_
_entity.id
_entity.type
_entity.pdbx_description
1 polymer ?
#
loop_
_entity_poly.entity_id
_entity_poly.type
_entity_poly.pdbx_seq_one_letter_code
_entity_poly.pdbx_strand_id
1 'polypeptide(L)'
;MNFIDQFMASLGFQFKKIATFRSQSVWKSIFYMVMLILLIGVIVSTFKLSNSGSISKQLSSLPDNYSISTNGATPLKETLAIRLPQVDTILIVGATEPPEGATQGLKNIIGLGEAKWSFGRVGYPAKQFDYASFPFFNESKALSKNKLLQLSEEIDETITMFSPFYQYVRVLLDLIVHTVLISLLALAGRSFKKMLSITYKEAWIITSFGITAPILVRTLIELLGITIPSLTILYWMVVAFFSILTIRHITIAAQN
;
A
#
# COMPACT_ATOMS: atom_id res chain seq x y z
N MET A 1 16.46 12.44 25.73
CA MET A 1 16.79 11.78 24.45
C MET A 1 15.91 12.39 23.39
N ASN A 2 16.51 12.89 22.31
CA ASN A 2 15.79 13.65 21.31
C ASN A 2 15.14 12.70 20.30
N PHE A 3 14.12 13.18 19.58
CA PHE A 3 13.40 12.40 18.57
C PHE A 3 14.35 11.85 17.48
N ILE A 4 15.35 12.65 17.08
CA ILE A 4 16.37 12.27 16.11
C ILE A 4 17.23 11.12 16.62
N ASP A 5 17.61 11.12 17.91
CA ASP A 5 18.38 10.02 18.50
C ASP A 5 17.61 8.70 18.48
N GLN A 6 16.30 8.78 18.73
CA GLN A 6 15.41 7.63 18.70
C GLN A 6 15.26 7.10 17.28
N PHE A 7 15.08 8.00 16.31
CA PHE A 7 15.03 7.63 14.91
C PHE A 7 16.32 6.97 14.42
N MET A 8 17.49 7.58 14.66
CA MET A 8 18.77 7.03 14.23
C MET A 8 19.11 5.70 14.90
N ALA A 9 18.80 5.56 16.20
CA ALA A 9 18.97 4.29 16.90
C ALA A 9 18.10 3.19 16.28
N SER A 10 16.83 3.50 16.04
CA SER A 10 15.81 2.59 15.48
C SER A 10 16.12 2.21 14.04
N LEU A 11 16.63 3.15 13.24
CA LEU A 11 17.04 2.90 11.87
C LEU A 11 18.27 1.99 11.80
N GLY A 12 19.28 2.26 12.63
CA GLY A 12 20.52 1.47 12.67
C GLY A 12 20.43 0.17 13.45
N PHE A 13 19.22 -0.26 13.88
CA PHE A 13 19.02 -1.42 14.75
C PHE A 13 19.98 -1.49 15.94
N GLN A 14 20.17 -0.35 16.61
CA GLN A 14 21.05 -0.25 17.77
C GLN A 14 20.37 -0.86 19.01
N PHE A 15 20.29 -2.19 19.06
CA PHE A 15 19.55 -2.97 20.07
C PHE A 15 19.87 -2.54 21.50
N LYS A 16 21.16 -2.36 21.83
CA LYS A 16 21.61 -1.93 23.16
C LYS A 16 21.07 -0.54 23.54
N LYS A 17 21.07 0.40 22.58
CA LYS A 17 20.57 1.76 22.82
C LYS A 17 19.05 1.75 22.98
N ILE A 18 18.33 1.02 22.13
CA ILE A 18 16.87 0.94 22.17
C ILE A 18 16.37 0.20 23.42
N ALA A 19 17.12 -0.79 23.91
CA ALA A 19 16.86 -1.44 25.18
C ALA A 19 16.81 -0.45 26.37
N THR A 20 17.52 0.68 26.31
CA THR A 20 17.42 1.74 27.34
C THR A 20 16.13 2.56 27.24
N PHE A 21 15.45 2.53 26.08
CA PHE A 21 14.23 3.31 25.86
C PHE A 21 12.99 2.65 26.48
N ARG A 22 13.10 1.39 26.91
CA ARG A 22 12.00 0.63 27.52
C ARG A 22 11.36 1.34 28.73
N SER A 23 12.14 2.12 29.46
CA SER A 23 11.69 2.86 30.65
C SER A 23 10.94 4.14 30.30
N GLN A 24 10.86 4.53 29.03
CA GLN A 24 10.16 5.74 28.59
C GLN A 24 8.63 5.60 28.78
N SER A 25 7.94 6.74 28.66
CA SER A 25 6.48 6.76 28.63
C SER A 25 5.98 6.16 27.32
N VAL A 26 4.95 5.31 27.41
CA VAL A 26 4.28 4.70 26.24
C VAL A 26 3.73 5.78 25.30
N TRP A 27 3.34 6.93 25.83
CA TRP A 27 2.86 8.05 25.02
C TRP A 27 3.93 8.60 24.07
N LYS A 28 5.21 8.57 24.46
CA LYS A 28 6.31 8.99 23.60
C LYS A 28 6.50 8.02 22.44
N SER A 29 6.40 6.72 22.69
CA SER A 29 6.51 5.69 21.66
C SER A 29 5.29 5.67 20.73
N ILE A 30 4.08 5.90 21.25
CA ILE A 30 2.88 6.09 20.43
C ILE A 30 3.05 7.30 19.53
N PHE A 31 3.42 8.45 20.09
CA PHE A 31 3.64 9.67 19.32
C PHE A 31 4.71 9.47 18.23
N TYR A 32 5.82 8.80 18.56
CA TYR A 32 6.87 8.44 17.60
C TYR A 32 6.33 7.63 16.43
N MET A 33 5.62 6.53 16.73
CA MET A 33 5.02 5.65 15.73
C MET A 33 4.03 6.40 14.84
N VAL A 34 3.11 7.17 15.44
CA VAL A 34 2.10 7.96 14.71
C VAL A 34 2.78 8.95 13.78
N MET A 35 3.73 9.74 14.27
CA MET A 35 4.45 10.72 13.45
C MET A 35 5.20 10.06 12.30
N LEU A 36 5.85 8.91 12.54
CA LEU A 36 6.58 8.18 11.52
C LEU A 36 5.65 7.69 10.40
N ILE A 37 4.53 7.07 10.75
CA ILE A 37 3.54 6.57 9.79
C ILE A 37 2.89 7.72 9.02
N LEU A 38 2.53 8.82 9.70
CA LEU A 38 1.96 10.00 9.05
C LEU A 38 2.95 10.65 8.07
N LEU A 39 4.20 10.83 8.47
CA LEU A 39 5.22 11.44 7.61
C LEU A 39 5.45 10.60 6.35
N ILE A 40 5.57 9.28 6.50
CA ILE A 40 5.70 8.35 5.38
C ILE A 40 4.43 8.36 4.52
N GLY A 41 3.27 8.35 5.15
CA GLY A 41 1.97 8.42 4.48
C GLY A 41 1.84 9.66 3.62
N VAL A 42 2.24 10.83 4.12
CA VAL A 42 2.24 12.09 3.38
C VAL A 42 3.19 12.02 2.18
N ILE A 43 4.43 11.55 2.36
CA ILE A 43 5.41 11.42 1.26
C ILE A 43 4.86 10.55 0.14
N VAL A 44 4.37 9.35 0.48
CA VAL A 44 3.83 8.40 -0.51
C VAL A 44 2.56 8.96 -1.17
N SER A 45 1.68 9.60 -0.41
CA SER A 45 0.44 10.17 -0.94
C SER A 45 0.72 11.31 -1.91
N THR A 46 1.62 12.23 -1.56
CA THR A 46 2.04 13.32 -2.45
C THR A 46 2.64 12.76 -3.74
N PHE A 47 3.52 11.75 -3.64
CA PHE A 47 4.10 11.11 -4.82
C PHE A 47 3.04 10.45 -5.73
N LYS A 48 2.02 9.81 -5.14
CA LYS A 48 0.94 9.17 -5.91
C LYS A 48 0.02 10.19 -6.57
N LEU A 49 -0.29 11.29 -5.87
CA LEU A 49 -1.10 12.39 -6.39
C LEU A 49 -0.35 13.16 -7.49
N SER A 50 0.96 13.36 -7.36
CA SER A 50 1.75 14.07 -8.37
C SER A 50 1.95 13.27 -9.66
N ASN A 51 1.95 11.93 -9.56
CA ASN A 51 2.14 11.03 -10.71
C ASN A 51 0.81 10.52 -11.31
N SER A 52 -0.32 11.13 -10.97
CA SER A 52 -1.61 10.77 -11.56
C SER A 52 -1.68 11.18 -13.03
N GLY A 53 -1.92 10.23 -13.93
CA GLY A 53 -2.27 10.50 -15.31
C GLY A 53 -3.76 10.78 -15.48
N SER A 54 -4.12 11.46 -16.57
CA SER A 54 -5.52 11.57 -17.01
C SER A 54 -5.88 10.34 -17.85
N ILE A 55 -7.03 9.74 -17.55
CA ILE A 55 -7.62 8.63 -18.29
C ILE A 55 -7.97 9.11 -19.69
N SER A 56 -8.63 10.27 -19.82
CA SER A 56 -9.09 10.80 -21.12
C SER A 56 -7.94 11.05 -22.10
N LYS A 57 -6.83 11.65 -21.63
CA LYS A 57 -5.61 11.87 -22.43
C LYS A 57 -4.96 10.57 -22.91
N GLN A 58 -5.11 9.48 -22.17
CA GLN A 58 -4.54 8.19 -22.57
C GLN A 58 -5.50 7.46 -23.52
N LEU A 59 -6.82 7.55 -23.32
CA LEU A 59 -7.82 6.99 -24.22
C LEU A 59 -7.88 7.68 -25.59
N SER A 60 -7.42 8.92 -25.72
CA SER A 60 -7.37 9.60 -27.01
C SER A 60 -6.52 8.87 -28.05
N SER A 61 -5.56 8.05 -27.59
CA SER A 61 -4.73 7.18 -28.44
C SER A 61 -5.47 5.99 -29.07
N LEU A 62 -6.69 5.69 -28.61
CA LEU A 62 -7.49 4.59 -29.15
C LEU A 62 -7.94 4.88 -30.60
N PRO A 63 -8.11 3.85 -31.45
CA PRO A 63 -8.67 4.00 -32.79
C PRO A 63 -10.08 4.62 -32.77
N ASP A 64 -10.43 5.40 -33.79
CA ASP A 64 -11.73 6.09 -33.85
C ASP A 64 -12.94 5.14 -33.94
N ASN A 65 -12.72 3.92 -34.42
CA ASN A 65 -13.71 2.84 -34.47
C ASN A 65 -13.79 2.01 -33.17
N TYR A 66 -13.05 2.40 -32.13
CA TYR A 66 -13.10 1.68 -30.86
C TYR A 66 -14.46 1.89 -30.17
N SER A 67 -15.07 0.78 -29.76
CA SER A 67 -16.34 0.77 -29.06
C SER A 67 -16.42 -0.40 -28.09
N ILE A 68 -17.19 -0.24 -27.02
CA ILE A 68 -17.49 -1.29 -26.05
C ILE A 68 -19.00 -1.54 -26.12
N SER A 69 -19.40 -2.78 -26.35
CA SER A 69 -20.80 -3.21 -26.45
C SER A 69 -21.10 -4.35 -25.47
N THR A 70 -22.38 -4.70 -25.32
CA THR A 70 -22.79 -5.87 -24.51
C THR A 70 -22.17 -7.19 -24.98
N ASN A 71 -21.75 -7.25 -26.25
CA ASN A 71 -21.18 -8.45 -26.87
C ASN A 71 -19.64 -8.46 -26.83
N GLY A 72 -19.01 -7.38 -26.38
CA GLY A 72 -17.56 -7.24 -26.42
C GLY A 72 -17.07 -5.83 -26.78
N ALA A 73 -15.77 -5.64 -26.65
CA ALA A 73 -15.04 -4.46 -27.10
C ALA A 73 -14.39 -4.70 -28.47
N THR A 74 -14.19 -3.62 -29.24
CA THR A 74 -13.44 -3.67 -30.50
C THR A 74 -12.02 -4.22 -30.21
N PRO A 75 -11.53 -5.21 -30.98
CA PRO A 75 -10.20 -5.78 -30.79
C PRO A 75 -9.11 -4.72 -31.02
N LEU A 76 -8.09 -4.73 -30.17
CA LEU A 76 -6.94 -3.83 -30.25
C LEU A 76 -5.69 -4.64 -30.56
N LYS A 77 -4.84 -4.11 -31.45
CA LYS A 77 -3.54 -4.74 -31.76
C LYS A 77 -2.56 -4.66 -30.59
N GLU A 78 -2.63 -3.60 -29.81
CA GLU A 78 -1.77 -3.36 -28.66
C GLU A 78 -2.64 -2.99 -27.45
N THR A 79 -2.25 -3.49 -26.28
CA THR A 79 -2.93 -3.20 -25.03
C THR A 79 -2.53 -1.83 -24.51
N LEU A 80 -3.51 -1.00 -24.17
CA LEU A 80 -3.28 0.29 -23.53
C LEU A 80 -3.33 0.12 -22.00
N ALA A 81 -2.25 0.52 -21.32
CA ALA A 81 -2.13 0.43 -19.86
C ALA A 81 -2.17 1.83 -19.23
N ILE A 82 -3.22 2.11 -18.48
CA ILE A 82 -3.50 3.41 -17.87
C ILE A 82 -3.29 3.30 -16.37
N ARG A 83 -2.28 4.01 -15.87
CA ARG A 83 -1.89 3.97 -14.45
C ARG A 83 -2.62 5.06 -13.67
N LEU A 84 -3.23 4.67 -12.56
CA LEU A 84 -3.91 5.55 -11.60
C LEU A 84 -3.32 5.37 -10.20
N PRO A 85 -2.07 5.85 -9.96
CA PRO A 85 -1.39 5.70 -8.66
C PRO A 85 -2.18 6.33 -7.50
N GLN A 86 -2.91 7.40 -7.75
CA GLN A 86 -3.73 8.12 -6.76
C GLN A 86 -4.83 7.25 -6.12
N VAL A 87 -5.20 6.14 -6.75
CA VAL A 87 -6.18 5.15 -6.26
C VAL A 87 -5.66 3.71 -6.35
N ASP A 88 -4.33 3.51 -6.40
CA ASP A 88 -3.67 2.21 -6.47
C ASP A 88 -4.18 1.27 -7.60
N THR A 89 -4.62 1.82 -8.75
CA THR A 89 -5.32 1.05 -9.79
C THR A 89 -4.64 1.14 -11.16
N ILE A 90 -4.65 0.06 -11.93
CA ILE A 90 -4.35 0.06 -13.37
C ILE A 90 -5.60 -0.31 -14.17
N LEU A 91 -5.88 0.46 -15.22
CA LEU A 91 -6.88 0.14 -16.23
C LEU A 91 -6.17 -0.35 -17.50
N ILE A 92 -6.54 -1.53 -17.98
CA ILE A 92 -5.97 -2.14 -19.18
C ILE A 92 -7.08 -2.19 -20.23
N VAL A 93 -6.80 -1.71 -21.43
CA VAL A 93 -7.72 -1.76 -22.57
C VAL A 93 -7.14 -2.69 -23.63
N GLY A 94 -7.92 -3.65 -24.09
CA GLY A 94 -7.51 -4.69 -25.04
C GLY A 94 -7.17 -6.05 -24.40
N ALA A 95 -7.09 -6.15 -23.07
CA ALA A 95 -6.81 -7.41 -22.37
C ALA A 95 -7.50 -7.46 -21.00
N THR A 96 -7.74 -8.69 -20.52
CA THR A 96 -8.25 -8.95 -19.15
C THR A 96 -7.12 -9.04 -18.12
N GLU A 97 -5.88 -9.13 -18.56
CA GLU A 97 -4.69 -9.25 -17.70
C GLU A 97 -3.65 -8.20 -18.10
N PRO A 98 -2.90 -7.67 -17.12
CA PRO A 98 -1.90 -6.65 -17.38
C PRO A 98 -0.70 -7.23 -18.14
N PRO A 99 -0.09 -6.46 -19.05
CA PRO A 99 1.24 -6.77 -19.56
C PRO A 99 2.26 -6.91 -18.42
N GLU A 100 3.29 -7.73 -18.63
CA GLU A 100 4.36 -7.89 -17.65
C GLU A 100 4.99 -6.53 -17.29
N GLY A 101 5.18 -6.29 -15.99
CA GLY A 101 5.75 -5.04 -15.49
C GLY A 101 4.80 -3.84 -15.42
N ALA A 102 3.63 -3.88 -16.07
CA ALA A 102 2.69 -2.74 -16.08
C ALA A 102 2.05 -2.49 -14.69
N THR A 103 1.98 -3.51 -13.84
CA THR A 103 1.35 -3.44 -12.51
C THR A 103 2.22 -2.86 -11.41
N GLN A 104 3.45 -2.46 -11.73
CA GLN A 104 4.42 -1.96 -10.76
C GLN A 104 3.85 -0.79 -9.94
N GLY A 105 3.79 -0.96 -8.62
CA GLY A 105 3.36 0.06 -7.66
C GLY A 105 1.84 0.14 -7.46
N LEU A 106 1.07 -0.69 -8.16
CA LEU A 106 -0.39 -0.69 -8.17
C LEU A 106 -0.92 -1.96 -7.51
N LYS A 107 -2.15 -1.91 -6.99
CA LYS A 107 -2.75 -3.03 -6.24
C LYS A 107 -3.97 -3.60 -6.94
N ASN A 108 -4.75 -2.76 -7.63
CA ASN A 108 -6.00 -3.15 -8.25
C ASN A 108 -5.85 -3.14 -9.77
N ILE A 109 -6.55 -4.06 -10.42
CA ILE A 109 -6.56 -4.21 -11.88
C ILE A 109 -8.01 -4.13 -12.35
N ILE A 110 -8.24 -3.31 -13.38
CA ILE A 110 -9.43 -3.34 -14.21
C ILE A 110 -8.98 -3.66 -15.63
N GLY A 111 -9.43 -4.77 -16.20
CA GLY A 111 -9.13 -5.16 -17.58
C GLY A 111 -10.36 -5.06 -18.46
N LEU A 112 -10.24 -4.45 -19.62
CA LEU A 112 -11.26 -4.38 -20.66
C LEU A 112 -10.76 -5.20 -21.86
N GLY A 113 -11.02 -6.51 -21.83
CA GLY A 113 -10.66 -7.42 -22.91
C GLY A 113 -11.70 -7.41 -24.04
N GLU A 114 -11.46 -8.19 -25.09
CA GLU A 114 -12.35 -8.24 -26.25
C GLU A 114 -13.73 -8.81 -25.91
N ALA A 115 -13.79 -10.00 -25.29
CA ALA A 115 -15.06 -10.66 -24.97
C ALA A 115 -15.55 -10.39 -23.54
N LYS A 116 -14.62 -10.11 -22.62
CA LYS A 116 -14.89 -9.99 -21.18
C LYS A 116 -14.14 -8.83 -20.57
N TRP A 117 -14.67 -8.33 -19.47
CA TRP A 117 -13.95 -7.41 -18.60
C TRP A 117 -13.53 -8.14 -17.32
N SER A 118 -12.52 -7.62 -16.62
CA SER A 118 -12.00 -8.23 -15.41
C SER A 118 -11.81 -7.19 -14.31
N PHE A 119 -11.95 -7.64 -13.08
CA PHE A 119 -11.59 -6.89 -11.89
C PHE A 119 -10.85 -7.79 -10.92
N GLY A 120 -9.75 -7.30 -10.37
CA GLY A 120 -8.92 -8.10 -9.47
C GLY A 120 -7.83 -7.33 -8.77
N ARG A 121 -6.96 -8.08 -8.10
CA ARG A 121 -5.81 -7.57 -7.37
C ARG A 121 -4.54 -8.09 -8.01
N VAL A 122 -3.53 -7.23 -8.14
CA VAL A 122 -2.20 -7.60 -8.63
C VAL A 122 -1.65 -8.78 -7.82
N GLY A 123 -1.18 -9.81 -8.53
CA GLY A 123 -0.66 -11.05 -7.94
C GLY A 123 -1.72 -12.12 -7.63
N TYR A 124 -3.00 -11.86 -7.95
CA TYR A 124 -4.09 -12.83 -7.83
C TYR A 124 -4.85 -12.95 -9.16
N PRO A 125 -5.42 -14.13 -9.48
CA PRO A 125 -6.26 -14.28 -10.67
C PRO A 125 -7.41 -13.26 -10.66
N ALA A 126 -7.53 -12.46 -11.73
CA ALA A 126 -8.61 -11.49 -11.85
C ALA A 126 -9.93 -12.20 -12.16
N LYS A 127 -11.02 -11.75 -11.54
CA LYS A 127 -12.35 -12.29 -11.82
C LYS A 127 -12.84 -11.68 -13.13
N GLN A 128 -13.23 -12.54 -14.07
CA GLN A 128 -13.74 -12.12 -15.37
C GLN A 128 -15.27 -12.10 -15.37
N PHE A 129 -15.83 -11.17 -16.14
CA PHE A 129 -17.26 -10.89 -16.23
C PHE A 129 -17.64 -10.61 -17.68
N ASP A 130 -18.88 -10.95 -18.04
CA ASP A 130 -19.41 -10.63 -19.37
C ASP A 130 -19.81 -9.14 -19.45
N TYR A 131 -19.67 -8.54 -20.62
CA TYR A 131 -20.00 -7.12 -20.84
C TYR A 131 -21.47 -6.79 -20.62
N ALA A 132 -22.38 -7.78 -20.68
CA ALA A 132 -23.77 -7.61 -20.26
C ALA A 132 -23.92 -7.14 -18.80
N SER A 133 -22.93 -7.39 -17.95
CA SER A 133 -22.88 -6.96 -16.54
C SER A 133 -22.05 -5.68 -16.30
N PHE A 134 -21.59 -5.02 -17.38
CA PHE A 134 -20.71 -3.87 -17.25
C PHE A 134 -21.48 -2.66 -16.68
N PRO A 135 -21.02 -2.07 -15.57
CA PRO A 135 -21.80 -1.12 -14.78
C PRO A 135 -22.06 0.23 -15.48
N PHE A 136 -21.36 0.52 -16.58
CA PHE A 136 -21.51 1.78 -17.32
C PHE A 136 -22.51 1.69 -18.48
N PHE A 137 -23.14 0.53 -18.69
CA PHE A 137 -24.27 0.40 -19.62
C PHE A 137 -25.58 0.74 -18.91
N ASN A 138 -25.88 2.04 -18.78
CA ASN A 138 -27.18 2.48 -18.29
C ASN A 138 -28.26 2.37 -19.38
N GLU A 139 -28.17 3.15 -20.46
CA GLU A 139 -29.21 3.24 -21.51
C GLU A 139 -28.72 2.87 -22.92
N SER A 140 -27.43 3.01 -23.22
CA SER A 140 -26.86 2.65 -24.53
C SER A 140 -26.18 1.30 -24.49
N LYS A 141 -26.64 0.36 -25.33
CA LYS A 141 -26.03 -0.98 -25.51
C LYS A 141 -24.59 -0.96 -26.09
N ALA A 142 -24.10 0.23 -26.46
CA ALA A 142 -22.74 0.46 -26.93
C ALA A 142 -22.22 1.84 -26.51
N LEU A 143 -20.95 1.87 -26.10
CA LEU A 143 -20.16 3.05 -25.78
C LEU A 143 -19.17 3.27 -26.93
N SER A 144 -19.34 4.36 -27.68
CA SER A 144 -18.38 4.79 -28.71
C SER A 144 -17.18 5.52 -28.08
N LYS A 145 -16.07 5.65 -28.80
CA LYS A 145 -14.89 6.42 -28.36
C LYS A 145 -15.25 7.79 -27.77
N ASN A 146 -16.10 8.57 -28.43
CA ASN A 146 -16.47 9.91 -27.94
C ASN A 146 -17.19 9.85 -26.58
N LYS A 147 -18.09 8.88 -26.38
CA LYS A 147 -18.75 8.66 -25.08
C LYS A 147 -17.78 8.15 -24.03
N LEU A 148 -16.82 7.31 -24.40
CA LEU A 148 -15.76 6.84 -23.50
C LEU A 148 -14.86 8.00 -23.06
N LEU A 149 -14.55 8.95 -23.96
CA LEU A 149 -13.79 10.14 -23.62
C LEU A 149 -14.55 11.03 -22.64
N GLN A 150 -15.84 11.30 -22.89
CA GLN A 150 -16.69 12.06 -21.96
C GLN A 150 -16.78 11.37 -20.58
N LEU A 151 -17.07 10.07 -20.56
CA LEU A 151 -17.10 9.29 -19.32
C LEU A 151 -15.74 9.33 -18.60
N SER A 152 -14.63 9.26 -19.34
CA SER A 152 -13.31 9.31 -18.73
C SER A 152 -12.96 10.67 -18.14
N GLU A 153 -13.47 11.78 -18.69
CA GLU A 153 -13.30 13.12 -18.13
C GLU A 153 -14.08 13.25 -16.82
N GLU A 154 -15.32 12.77 -16.77
CA GLU A 154 -16.14 12.74 -15.54
C GLU A 154 -15.48 11.88 -14.44
N ILE A 155 -14.91 10.72 -14.83
CA ILE A 155 -14.17 9.85 -13.91
C ILE A 155 -12.87 10.53 -13.45
N ASP A 156 -12.11 11.18 -14.34
CA ASP A 156 -10.88 11.90 -13.99
C ASP A 156 -11.15 13.00 -12.96
N GLU A 157 -12.22 13.78 -13.14
CA GLU A 157 -12.65 14.81 -12.19
C GLU A 157 -13.05 14.19 -10.85
N THR A 158 -13.86 13.12 -10.88
CA THR A 158 -14.29 12.40 -9.69
C THR A 158 -13.10 11.83 -8.92
N ILE A 159 -12.15 11.19 -9.60
CA ILE A 159 -10.94 10.62 -8.99
C ILE A 159 -10.08 11.74 -8.39
N THR A 160 -9.92 12.85 -9.10
CA THR A 160 -9.13 13.99 -8.62
C THR A 160 -9.73 14.54 -7.33
N MET A 161 -11.05 14.72 -7.27
CA MET A 161 -11.77 15.17 -6.08
C MET A 161 -11.69 14.15 -4.93
N PHE A 162 -11.84 12.86 -5.22
CA PHE A 162 -11.92 11.81 -4.20
C PHE A 162 -10.55 11.31 -3.72
N SER A 163 -9.50 11.44 -4.52
CA SER A 163 -8.18 10.86 -4.23
C SER A 163 -7.55 11.33 -2.91
N PRO A 164 -7.66 12.60 -2.46
CA PRO A 164 -7.12 13.01 -1.16
C PRO A 164 -7.82 12.28 0.00
N PHE A 165 -9.14 12.09 -0.11
CA PHE A 165 -9.91 11.35 0.88
C PHE A 165 -9.52 9.87 0.90
N TYR A 166 -9.37 9.24 -0.28
CA TYR A 166 -8.86 7.87 -0.38
C TYR A 166 -7.49 7.71 0.29
N GLN A 167 -6.55 8.62 0.02
CA GLN A 167 -5.21 8.57 0.64
C GLN A 167 -5.29 8.79 2.16
N TYR A 168 -6.15 9.69 2.64
CA TYR A 168 -6.37 9.90 4.07
C TYR A 168 -6.87 8.62 4.76
N VAL A 169 -7.93 8.01 4.23
CA VAL A 169 -8.48 6.75 4.78
C VAL A 169 -7.44 5.64 4.74
N ARG A 170 -6.65 5.56 3.67
CA ARG A 170 -5.55 4.59 3.55
C ARG A 170 -4.51 4.75 4.67
N VAL A 171 -4.04 5.97 4.93
CA VAL A 171 -3.04 6.24 5.99
C VAL A 171 -3.64 5.94 7.37
N LEU A 172 -4.91 6.28 7.59
CA LEU A 172 -5.62 5.97 8.84
C LEU A 172 -5.70 4.45 9.07
N LEU A 173 -6.08 3.68 8.06
CA LEU A 173 -6.12 2.21 8.15
C LEU A 173 -4.73 1.62 8.41
N ASP A 174 -3.69 2.14 7.76
CA ASP A 174 -2.31 1.70 7.98
C ASP A 174 -1.89 1.94 9.45
N LEU A 175 -2.23 3.10 10.02
CA LEU A 175 -1.99 3.42 11.42
C LEU A 175 -2.69 2.45 12.39
N ILE A 176 -3.96 2.13 12.12
CA ILE A 176 -4.74 1.16 12.92
C ILE A 176 -4.09 -0.21 12.87
N VAL A 177 -3.76 -0.70 11.67
CA VAL A 177 -3.13 -2.02 11.47
C VAL A 177 -1.79 -2.10 12.20
N HIS A 178 -0.94 -1.08 12.10
CA HIS A 178 0.33 -1.05 12.82
C HIS A 178 0.12 -1.09 14.34
N THR A 179 -0.83 -0.30 14.86
CA THR A 179 -1.14 -0.25 16.29
C THR A 179 -1.59 -1.62 16.81
N VAL A 180 -2.48 -2.30 16.05
CA VAL A 180 -2.97 -3.64 16.39
C VAL A 180 -1.83 -4.66 16.37
N LEU A 181 -1.03 -4.68 15.29
CA LEU A 181 0.04 -5.68 15.13
C LEU A 181 1.19 -5.48 16.14
N ILE A 182 1.57 -4.23 16.45
CA ILE A 182 2.53 -3.94 17.52
C ILE A 182 1.99 -4.43 18.87
N SER A 183 0.70 -4.23 19.14
CA SER A 183 0.08 -4.69 20.38
C SER A 183 0.07 -6.22 20.48
N LEU A 184 -0.22 -6.93 19.37
CA LEU A 184 -0.13 -8.39 19.31
C LEU A 184 1.31 -8.90 19.49
N LEU A 185 2.29 -8.24 18.86
CA LEU A 185 3.71 -8.58 19.04
C LEU A 185 4.19 -8.33 20.47
N ALA A 186 3.76 -7.25 21.10
CA ALA A 186 4.07 -6.96 22.50
C ALA A 186 3.45 -8.00 23.46
N LEU A 187 2.23 -8.45 23.16
CA LEU A 187 1.55 -9.53 23.89
C LEU A 187 2.30 -10.87 23.73
N ALA A 188 2.74 -11.19 22.51
CA ALA A 188 3.58 -12.36 22.24
C ALA A 188 4.92 -12.26 22.99
N GLY A 189 5.58 -11.09 22.97
CA GLY A 189 6.82 -10.83 23.71
C GLY A 189 6.67 -11.09 25.21
N ARG A 190 5.55 -10.67 25.82
CA ARG A 190 5.24 -10.98 27.23
C ARG A 190 5.03 -12.48 27.47
N SER A 191 4.52 -13.22 26.50
CA SER A 191 4.26 -14.67 26.67
C SER A 191 5.56 -15.47 26.85
N PHE A 192 6.69 -14.92 26.42
CA PHE A 192 8.03 -15.47 26.67
C PHE A 192 8.61 -15.09 28.05
N LYS A 193 7.77 -14.76 29.04
CA LYS A 193 8.20 -14.34 30.40
C LYS A 193 9.20 -15.30 31.07
N LYS A 194 9.16 -16.59 30.73
CA LYS A 194 10.10 -17.61 31.24
C LYS A 194 11.52 -17.48 30.66
N MET A 195 11.68 -16.86 29.49
CA MET A 195 12.96 -16.60 28.84
C MET A 195 13.41 -15.14 28.95
N LEU A 196 12.47 -14.21 29.09
CA LEU A 196 12.72 -12.76 29.00
C LEU A 196 11.86 -12.02 30.06
N SER A 197 12.49 -11.41 31.06
CA SER A 197 11.81 -10.66 32.13
C SER A 197 11.39 -9.26 31.66
N ILE A 198 10.36 -9.18 30.82
CA ILE A 198 9.86 -7.90 30.28
C ILE A 198 8.36 -7.70 30.53
N THR A 199 7.96 -6.46 30.80
CA THR A 199 6.56 -6.06 30.90
C THR A 199 5.93 -5.82 29.52
N TYR A 200 4.60 -5.90 29.42
CA TYR A 200 3.88 -5.57 28.17
C TYR A 200 4.22 -4.15 27.68
N LYS A 201 4.27 -3.20 28.60
CA LYS A 201 4.64 -1.80 28.33
C LYS A 201 5.99 -1.71 27.63
N GLU A 202 7.01 -2.35 28.20
CA GLU A 202 8.37 -2.30 27.66
C GLU A 202 8.47 -3.01 26.31
N ALA A 203 7.79 -4.16 26.15
CA ALA A 203 7.73 -4.87 24.87
C ALA A 203 7.08 -4.00 23.79
N TRP A 204 5.96 -3.32 24.11
CA TRP A 204 5.27 -2.42 23.19
C TRP A 204 6.17 -1.26 22.74
N ILE A 205 6.86 -0.62 23.70
CA ILE A 205 7.80 0.47 23.42
C ILE A 205 8.90 -0.02 22.46
N ILE A 206 9.52 -1.16 22.74
CA ILE A 206 10.58 -1.72 21.90
C ILE A 206 10.06 -2.04 20.48
N THR A 207 8.92 -2.71 20.37
CA THR A 207 8.35 -3.09 19.08
C THR A 207 7.97 -1.87 18.24
N SER A 208 7.48 -0.79 18.86
CA SER A 208 7.18 0.46 18.16
C SER A 208 8.40 1.18 17.57
N PHE A 209 9.60 0.95 18.10
CA PHE A 209 10.84 1.42 17.49
C PHE A 209 11.33 0.45 16.39
N GLY A 210 10.97 -0.83 16.48
CA GLY A 210 11.34 -1.84 15.50
C GLY A 210 10.74 -1.64 14.12
N ILE A 211 9.66 -0.89 14.00
CA ILE A 211 9.02 -0.61 12.70
C ILE A 211 9.82 0.36 11.83
N THR A 212 10.78 1.11 12.38
CA THR A 212 11.44 2.23 11.69
C THR A 212 12.24 1.83 10.45
N ALA A 213 13.18 0.87 10.57
CA ALA A 213 13.94 0.46 9.39
C ALA A 213 13.06 -0.24 8.35
N PRO A 214 12.19 -1.20 8.72
CA PRO A 214 11.30 -1.86 7.76
C PRO A 214 10.36 -0.90 7.03
N ILE A 215 9.83 0.12 7.71
CA ILE A 215 8.88 1.06 7.09
C ILE A 215 9.59 1.97 6.09
N LEU A 216 10.82 2.41 6.37
CA LEU A 216 11.61 3.18 5.41
C LEU A 216 11.98 2.35 4.19
N VAL A 217 12.45 1.11 4.37
CA VAL A 217 12.76 0.21 3.26
C VAL A 217 11.52 -0.05 2.40
N ARG A 218 10.38 -0.36 3.02
CA ARG A 218 9.10 -0.54 2.31
C ARG A 218 8.70 0.72 1.54
N THR A 219 8.87 1.89 2.15
CA THR A 219 8.56 3.18 1.53
C THR A 219 9.42 3.42 0.30
N LEU A 220 10.74 3.19 0.39
CA LEU A 220 11.64 3.34 -0.75
C LEU A 220 11.25 2.40 -1.90
N ILE A 221 10.97 1.14 -1.59
CA ILE A 221 10.50 0.15 -2.58
C ILE A 221 9.19 0.62 -3.23
N GLU A 222 8.25 1.14 -2.45
CA GLU A 222 6.97 1.65 -2.97
C GLU A 222 7.14 2.91 -3.83
N LEU A 223 8.04 3.82 -3.46
CA LEU A 223 8.37 5.01 -4.26
C LEU A 223 9.07 4.66 -5.58
N LEU A 224 9.84 3.57 -5.60
CA LEU A 224 10.40 3.01 -6.84
C LEU A 224 9.34 2.29 -7.70
N GLY A 225 8.09 2.19 -7.22
CA GLY A 225 7.02 1.48 -7.91
C GLY A 225 7.18 -0.05 -7.86
N ILE A 226 8.01 -0.60 -6.98
CA ILE A 226 8.23 -2.04 -6.92
C ILE A 226 7.17 -2.68 -6.00
N THR A 227 6.47 -3.70 -6.49
CA THR A 227 5.50 -4.48 -5.69
C THR A 227 6.02 -5.88 -5.45
N ILE A 228 6.33 -6.20 -4.19
CA ILE A 228 6.76 -7.54 -3.78
C ILE A 228 5.61 -8.17 -2.95
N PRO A 229 4.96 -9.26 -3.43
CA PRO A 229 3.80 -9.85 -2.77
C PRO A 229 4.03 -10.24 -1.30
N SER A 230 5.23 -10.69 -0.95
CA SER A 230 5.61 -11.13 0.40
C SER A 230 6.22 -10.04 1.29
N LEU A 231 6.35 -8.80 0.80
CA LEU A 231 7.03 -7.72 1.54
C LEU A 231 6.37 -7.41 2.87
N THR A 232 5.05 -7.51 2.95
CA THR A 232 4.30 -7.29 4.19
C THR A 232 4.67 -8.34 5.26
N ILE A 233 4.85 -9.60 4.85
CA ILE A 233 5.24 -10.68 5.76
C ILE A 233 6.68 -10.47 6.22
N LEU A 234 7.59 -10.19 5.27
CA LEU A 234 9.00 -9.91 5.57
C LEU A 234 9.13 -8.71 6.53
N TYR A 235 8.38 -7.64 6.27
CA TYR A 235 8.32 -6.45 7.12
C TYR A 235 8.04 -6.82 8.58
N TRP A 236 6.96 -7.56 8.84
CA TRP A 236 6.57 -7.90 10.20
C TRP A 236 7.50 -8.92 10.85
N MET A 237 8.09 -9.81 10.05
CA MET A 237 9.12 -10.74 10.52
C MET A 237 10.36 -9.99 11.02
N VAL A 238 10.82 -8.97 10.29
CA VAL A 238 11.95 -8.13 10.72
C VAL A 238 11.61 -7.39 12.01
N VAL A 239 10.42 -6.82 12.14
CA VAL A 239 9.96 -6.15 13.38
C VAL A 239 9.95 -7.12 14.57
N ALA A 240 9.48 -8.36 14.36
CA ALA A 240 9.45 -9.40 15.39
C ALA A 240 10.87 -9.79 15.82
N PHE A 241 11.77 -10.05 14.87
CA PHE A 241 13.17 -10.37 15.16
C PHE A 241 13.86 -9.22 15.90
N PHE A 242 13.68 -7.99 15.43
CA PHE A 242 14.21 -6.81 16.09
C PHE A 242 13.76 -6.73 17.55
N SER A 243 12.46 -6.97 17.80
CA SER A 243 11.89 -6.94 19.14
C SER A 243 12.53 -8.01 20.03
N ILE A 244 12.58 -9.26 19.57
CA ILE A 244 13.15 -10.39 20.33
C ILE A 244 14.63 -10.14 20.66
N LEU A 245 15.43 -9.71 19.68
CA LEU A 245 16.86 -9.44 19.86
C LEU A 245 17.11 -8.31 20.86
N THR A 246 16.31 -7.23 20.80
CA THR A 246 16.40 -6.13 21.76
C THR A 246 16.08 -6.60 23.17
N ILE A 247 15.02 -7.40 23.34
CA ILE A 247 14.61 -7.92 24.65
C ILE A 247 15.65 -8.88 25.21
N ARG A 248 16.23 -9.74 24.38
CA ARG A 248 17.33 -10.63 24.79
C ARG A 248 18.52 -9.85 25.33
N HIS A 249 18.87 -8.72 24.72
CA HIS A 249 19.97 -7.87 25.17
C HIS A 249 19.72 -7.27 26.58
N ILE A 250 18.46 -6.99 26.92
CA ILE A 250 18.08 -6.55 28.27
C ILE A 250 18.37 -7.63 29.31
N THR A 251 18.04 -8.87 28.98
CA THR A 251 18.17 -10.00 29.91
C THR A 251 19.64 -10.31 30.19
N ILE A 252 20.49 -10.27 29.16
CA ILE A 252 21.95 -10.44 29.31
C ILE A 252 22.55 -9.33 30.15
N ALA A 253 22.13 -8.08 29.94
CA ALA A 253 22.62 -6.93 30.70
C ALA A 253 22.13 -6.91 32.17
N ALA A 254 21.15 -7.72 32.54
CA ALA A 254 20.69 -7.87 33.93
C ALA A 254 21.40 -9.01 34.68
N GLN A 255 22.15 -9.87 33.98
CA GLN A 255 22.90 -11.00 34.54
C GLN A 255 24.39 -10.70 34.76
N ASN A 256 24.91 -9.62 34.15
CA ASN A 256 26.26 -9.09 34.32
C ASN A 256 26.24 -7.84 35.19
#